data_AF-A0A097PPZ2-F1
#
_entry.id   AF-A0A097PPZ2-F1
#
_cell.length_a   1.000
_cell.length_b   1.000
_cell.length_c   1.000
_cell.angle_alpha   90.00
_cell.angle_beta   90.00
_cell.angle_gamma   90.00
#
_symmetry.space_group_name_H-M   'P 1'
#
loop_
_entity.id
_entity.type
_entity.pdbx_description
1 polymer ?
#
loop_
_entity_poly.entity_id
_entity_poly.type
_entity_poly.pdbx_seq_one_letter_code
_entity_poly.pdbx_strand_id
1 'polypeptide(L)'
;IGEDSALFELAKQKISSWVYFTGILGVVLFALNVLWIDPSTGFGTAFVNAVSELSDSHEVILLILIIIFATVHSGMASLRDAGEKLIGERAYRVLFAGISLPSAVSTIVYFINHRYDGIQLWQVQSVSGIHELVWVSSFISFFLLYPSTFNLLEVAAVDKPKMHLWETGIMRITRHPQMVGQVIWCLAHTLWIGNSVAVAASVGLIAHHLFGVWNGDRRLVSRHGQAFEVLRSRTSIIPFAAILDGRQKLPRDYYKEFIRLPYLTITFLTLGAYFAHPLMQSSSFELHW
;
A
#
# COMPACT_ATOMS: atom_id res chain seq x y z
N ILE A 1 -24.73 7.20 -6.03
CA ILE A 1 -23.78 6.07 -5.87
C ILE A 1 -22.64 6.37 -6.82
N GLY A 2 -21.39 6.32 -6.36
CA GLY A 2 -20.23 6.81 -7.12
C GLY A 2 -19.80 8.19 -6.63
N GLU A 3 -18.92 8.20 -5.63
CA GLU A 3 -18.20 9.40 -5.20
C GLU A 3 -17.06 9.73 -6.18
N ASP A 4 -16.63 11.00 -6.16
CA ASP A 4 -15.55 11.48 -7.01
C ASP A 4 -14.18 11.25 -6.35
N SER A 5 -13.34 10.39 -6.95
CA SER A 5 -12.03 10.03 -6.40
C SER A 5 -11.01 11.15 -6.58
N ALA A 6 -10.06 11.32 -5.65
CA ALA A 6 -9.02 12.36 -5.70
C ALA A 6 -9.54 13.81 -5.77
N LEU A 7 -10.83 14.06 -5.51
CA LEU A 7 -11.36 15.42 -5.45
C LEU A 7 -10.80 16.11 -4.19
N PHE A 8 -10.10 17.23 -4.39
CA PHE A 8 -9.51 18.01 -3.30
C PHE A 8 -9.85 19.48 -3.45
N GLU A 9 -10.79 19.95 -2.64
CA GLU A 9 -11.24 21.34 -2.67
C GLU A 9 -10.49 22.16 -1.62
N LEU A 10 -9.49 22.94 -2.07
CA LEU A 10 -8.64 23.79 -1.21
C LEU A 10 -9.48 24.72 -0.31
N ALA A 11 -10.54 25.33 -0.85
CA ALA A 11 -11.40 26.25 -0.11
C ALA A 11 -12.18 25.59 1.05
N LYS A 12 -12.36 24.26 1.03
CA LYS A 12 -13.02 23.50 2.10
C LYS A 12 -12.05 23.01 3.18
N GLN A 13 -10.74 23.20 2.97
CA GLN A 13 -9.72 22.72 3.92
C GLN A 13 -9.56 23.69 5.09
N LYS A 14 -9.46 23.13 6.30
CA LYS A 14 -9.11 23.90 7.50
C LYS A 14 -7.64 23.73 7.80
N ILE A 15 -6.90 24.84 7.89
CA ILE A 15 -5.46 24.83 8.25
C ILE A 15 -5.22 24.06 9.56
N SER A 16 -6.12 24.23 10.55
CA SER A 16 -6.04 23.51 11.81
C SER A 16 -6.04 21.98 11.64
N SER A 17 -6.87 21.43 10.74
CA SER A 17 -6.88 19.99 10.45
C SER A 17 -5.53 19.48 9.92
N TRP A 18 -4.85 20.29 9.10
CA TRP A 18 -3.52 19.94 8.59
C TRP A 18 -2.43 20.06 9.65
N VAL A 19 -2.54 21.03 10.57
CA VAL A 19 -1.65 21.10 11.74
C VAL A 19 -1.84 19.87 12.63
N TYR A 20 -3.10 19.48 12.92
CA TYR A 20 -3.40 18.25 13.67
C TYR A 20 -2.88 17.00 12.96
N PHE A 21 -3.08 16.90 11.65
CA PHE A 21 -2.54 15.80 10.83
C PHE A 21 -1.03 15.69 10.99
N THR A 22 -0.30 16.80 10.82
CA THR A 22 1.17 16.82 10.94
C THR A 22 1.61 16.42 12.34
N GLY A 23 0.93 16.92 13.38
CA GLY A 23 1.20 16.53 14.77
C GLY A 23 0.98 15.04 15.03
N ILE A 24 -0.16 14.49 14.59
CA ILE A 24 -0.47 13.05 14.74
C ILE A 24 0.54 12.21 13.96
N LEU A 25 0.85 12.57 12.72
CA LEU A 25 1.83 11.87 11.91
C LEU A 25 3.21 11.87 12.60
N GLY A 26 3.65 13.02 13.11
CA GLY A 26 4.90 13.13 13.86
C GLY A 26 4.93 12.24 15.10
N VAL A 27 3.84 12.22 15.89
CA VAL A 27 3.72 11.35 17.07
C VAL A 27 3.75 9.86 16.69
N VAL A 28 3.02 9.48 15.64
CA VAL A 28 2.99 8.08 15.17
C VAL A 28 4.37 7.64 14.68
N LEU A 29 5.06 8.47 13.89
CA LEU A 29 6.40 8.17 13.39
C LEU A 29 7.43 8.11 14.52
N PHE A 30 7.34 9.04 15.49
CA PHE A 30 8.20 9.02 16.67
C PHE A 30 7.96 7.77 17.52
N ALA A 31 6.70 7.41 17.79
CA ALA A 31 6.35 6.22 18.54
C ALA A 31 6.80 4.95 17.83
N LEU A 32 6.59 4.86 16.51
CA LEU A 32 7.09 3.75 15.70
C LEU A 32 8.62 3.65 15.76
N ASN A 33 9.31 4.80 15.74
CA ASN A 33 10.77 4.81 15.89
C ASN A 33 11.19 4.24 17.25
N VAL A 34 10.74 4.84 18.35
CA VAL A 34 11.17 4.49 19.71
C VAL A 34 10.69 3.10 20.15
N LEU A 35 9.46 2.71 19.80
CA LEU A 35 8.87 1.46 20.28
C LEU A 35 9.20 0.27 19.39
N TRP A 36 9.66 0.48 18.17
CA TRP A 36 9.86 -0.61 17.21
C TRP A 36 11.18 -0.55 16.46
N ILE A 37 11.50 0.56 15.81
CA ILE A 37 12.63 0.64 14.86
C ILE A 37 13.97 0.77 15.58
N ASP A 38 14.05 1.66 16.56
CA ASP A 38 15.30 2.00 17.26
C ASP A 38 15.91 0.75 17.91
N PRO A 39 17.13 0.33 17.56
CA PRO A 39 17.71 -0.92 18.07
C PRO A 39 17.96 -0.93 19.58
N SER A 40 18.01 0.24 20.23
CA SER A 40 18.27 0.36 21.68
C SER A 40 17.02 0.32 22.53
N THR A 41 15.86 0.72 21.97
CA THR A 41 14.61 0.87 22.71
C THR A 41 13.43 0.08 22.15
N GLY A 42 13.48 -0.24 20.85
CA GLY A 42 12.39 -0.87 20.11
C GLY A 42 12.39 -2.39 20.13
N PHE A 43 11.22 -2.97 19.84
CA PHE A 43 11.03 -4.43 19.78
C PHE A 43 11.29 -5.05 18.40
N GLY A 44 11.55 -4.24 17.36
CA GLY A 44 11.66 -4.71 15.98
C GLY A 44 12.79 -5.72 15.78
N THR A 45 13.97 -5.47 16.37
CA THR A 45 15.11 -6.40 16.32
C THR A 45 14.78 -7.75 16.95
N ALA A 46 14.16 -7.74 18.15
CA ALA A 46 13.76 -8.97 18.82
C ALA A 46 12.71 -9.74 18.01
N PHE A 47 11.74 -9.04 17.43
CA PHE A 47 10.73 -9.63 16.56
C PHE A 47 11.34 -10.28 15.32
N VAL A 48 12.21 -9.58 14.59
CA VAL A 48 12.87 -10.11 13.39
C VAL A 48 13.74 -11.31 13.75
N ASN A 49 14.55 -11.23 14.81
CA ASN A 49 15.40 -12.33 15.25
C ASN A 49 14.57 -13.59 15.58
N ALA A 50 13.46 -13.44 16.31
CA ALA A 50 12.58 -14.57 16.64
C ALA A 50 11.97 -15.24 15.41
N VAL A 51 11.68 -14.47 14.34
CA VAL A 51 11.22 -15.06 13.07
C VAL A 51 12.38 -15.71 12.31
N SER A 52 13.57 -15.09 12.34
CA SER A 52 14.77 -15.60 11.69
C SER A 52 15.27 -16.92 12.29
N GLU A 53 14.99 -17.20 13.57
CA GLU A 53 15.28 -18.50 14.20
C GLU A 53 14.51 -19.69 13.57
N LEU A 54 13.47 -19.42 12.77
CA LEU A 54 12.63 -20.47 12.19
C LEU A 54 13.22 -21.12 10.94
N SER A 55 14.19 -20.48 10.26
CA SER A 55 14.80 -21.01 9.04
C SER A 55 16.09 -20.28 8.69
N ASP A 56 17.08 -20.97 8.11
CA ASP A 56 18.27 -20.33 7.54
C ASP A 56 18.02 -19.69 6.16
N SER A 57 16.82 -19.85 5.57
CA SER A 57 16.47 -19.29 4.25
C SER A 57 15.78 -17.94 4.38
N HIS A 58 16.39 -16.90 3.80
CA HIS A 58 15.80 -15.56 3.71
C HIS A 58 14.48 -15.54 2.96
N GLU A 59 14.30 -16.41 1.95
CA GLU A 59 13.03 -16.57 1.25
C GLU A 59 11.91 -17.05 2.19
N VAL A 60 12.20 -18.04 3.02
CA VAL A 60 11.25 -18.60 3.99
C VAL A 60 10.92 -17.57 5.06
N ILE A 61 11.93 -16.90 5.64
CA ILE A 61 11.72 -15.85 6.64
C ILE A 61 10.86 -14.73 6.08
N LEU A 62 11.16 -14.26 4.87
CA LEU A 62 10.40 -13.19 4.24
C LEU A 62 8.94 -13.58 3.97
N LEU A 63 8.69 -14.82 3.54
CA LEU A 63 7.33 -15.33 3.38
C LEU A 63 6.58 -15.40 4.72
N ILE A 64 7.24 -15.81 5.81
CA ILE A 64 6.65 -15.80 7.16
C ILE A 64 6.30 -14.37 7.59
N LEU A 65 7.20 -13.41 7.42
CA LEU A 65 6.95 -12.00 7.72
C LEU A 65 5.75 -11.46 6.92
N ILE A 66 5.67 -11.78 5.62
CA ILE A 66 4.53 -11.42 4.78
C ILE A 66 3.23 -12.07 5.28
N ILE A 67 3.26 -13.35 5.70
CA ILE A 67 2.08 -14.04 6.25
C ILE A 67 1.62 -13.41 7.55
N ILE A 68 2.55 -13.07 8.47
CA ILE A 68 2.24 -12.35 9.71
C ILE A 68 1.57 -11.02 9.39
N PHE A 69 2.19 -10.22 8.51
CA PHE A 69 1.65 -8.94 8.07
C PHE A 69 0.26 -9.12 7.45
N ALA A 70 0.11 -10.04 6.50
CA ALA A 70 -1.14 -10.28 5.79
C ALA A 70 -2.26 -10.68 6.75
N THR A 71 -1.96 -11.55 7.71
CA THR A 71 -2.91 -12.04 8.72
C THR A 71 -3.36 -10.91 9.63
N VAL A 72 -2.42 -10.14 10.17
CA VAL A 72 -2.72 -8.98 11.03
C VAL A 72 -3.50 -7.93 10.24
N HIS A 73 -2.97 -7.48 9.11
CA HIS A 73 -3.52 -6.38 8.34
C HIS A 73 -4.92 -6.71 7.79
N SER A 74 -5.07 -7.85 7.10
CA SER A 74 -6.37 -8.23 6.53
C SER A 74 -7.34 -8.78 7.57
N GLY A 75 -6.85 -9.44 8.60
CA GLY A 75 -7.66 -9.94 9.72
C GLY A 75 -8.29 -8.79 10.47
N MET A 76 -7.49 -7.82 10.93
CA MET A 76 -8.02 -6.63 11.60
C MET A 76 -8.89 -5.79 10.65
N ALA A 77 -8.57 -5.70 9.36
CA ALA A 77 -9.47 -5.00 8.42
C ALA A 77 -10.85 -5.65 8.36
N SER A 78 -10.92 -6.98 8.50
CA SER A 78 -12.16 -7.76 8.51
C SER A 78 -12.92 -7.67 9.83
N LEU A 79 -12.21 -7.50 10.94
CA LEU A 79 -12.76 -7.36 12.28
C LEU A 79 -13.19 -5.93 12.62
N ARG A 80 -12.93 -4.97 11.71
CA ARG A 80 -13.18 -3.55 11.93
C ARG A 80 -14.58 -3.25 12.45
N ASP A 81 -15.63 -3.69 11.76
CA ASP A 81 -17.01 -3.35 12.16
C ASP A 81 -17.38 -3.85 13.57
N ALA A 82 -16.81 -4.99 14.00
CA ALA A 82 -17.00 -5.51 15.36
C ALA A 82 -16.14 -4.74 16.37
N GLY A 83 -14.87 -4.49 16.05
CA GLY A 83 -13.95 -3.77 16.92
C GLY A 83 -14.34 -2.32 17.15
N GLU A 84 -14.81 -1.61 16.12
CA GLU A 84 -15.30 -0.23 16.21
C GLU A 84 -16.51 -0.12 17.17
N LYS A 85 -17.36 -1.15 17.26
CA LYS A 85 -18.47 -1.18 18.22
C LYS A 85 -18.01 -1.37 19.67
N LEU A 86 -16.87 -2.01 19.89
CA LEU A 86 -16.35 -2.32 21.23
C LEU A 86 -15.53 -1.16 21.81
N ILE A 87 -14.61 -0.60 21.02
CA ILE A 87 -13.64 0.40 21.51
C ILE A 87 -13.72 1.75 20.79
N GLY A 88 -14.61 1.89 19.80
CA GLY A 88 -14.76 3.10 18.99
C GLY A 88 -13.81 3.15 17.79
N GLU A 89 -14.21 3.91 16.75
CA GLU A 89 -13.52 4.00 15.46
C GLU A 89 -12.06 4.49 15.59
N ARG A 90 -11.82 5.50 16.42
CA ARG A 90 -10.48 6.08 16.61
C ARG A 90 -9.53 5.12 17.31
N ALA A 91 -9.94 4.53 18.43
CA ALA A 91 -9.10 3.59 19.17
C ALA A 91 -8.79 2.34 18.34
N TYR A 92 -9.79 1.82 17.61
CA TYR A 92 -9.58 0.71 16.68
C TYR A 92 -8.57 1.05 15.59
N ARG A 93 -8.61 2.27 15.04
CA ARG A 93 -7.66 2.73 14.03
C ARG A 93 -6.24 2.87 14.57
N VAL A 94 -6.07 3.38 15.79
CA VAL A 94 -4.77 3.44 16.46
C VAL A 94 -4.21 2.03 16.69
N LEU A 95 -5.03 1.09 17.18
CA LEU A 95 -4.63 -0.31 17.34
C LEU A 95 -4.25 -0.95 16.00
N PHE A 96 -5.08 -0.76 14.97
CA PHE A 96 -4.82 -1.26 13.62
C PHE A 96 -3.49 -0.76 13.07
N ALA A 97 -3.26 0.55 13.12
CA ALA A 97 -2.02 1.15 12.64
C ALA A 97 -0.81 0.74 13.49
N GLY A 98 -0.98 0.72 14.81
CA GLY A 98 0.07 0.39 15.78
C GLY A 98 0.57 -1.04 15.71
N ILE A 99 -0.18 -1.98 15.11
CA ILE A 99 0.30 -3.36 14.86
C ILE A 99 0.69 -3.54 13.38
N SER A 100 -0.09 -2.97 12.45
CA SER A 100 0.17 -3.14 11.01
C SER A 100 1.45 -2.41 10.56
N LEU A 101 1.71 -1.19 11.04
CA LEU A 101 2.88 -0.41 10.63
C LEU A 101 4.20 -1.08 11.08
N PRO A 102 4.36 -1.49 12.35
CA PRO A 102 5.53 -2.27 12.76
C PRO A 102 5.80 -3.50 11.91
N SER A 103 4.78 -4.33 11.69
CA SER A 103 4.90 -5.55 10.88
C SER A 103 5.26 -5.26 9.42
N ALA A 104 4.67 -4.21 8.83
CA ALA A 104 5.02 -3.78 7.48
C ALA A 104 6.47 -3.31 7.39
N VAL A 105 6.91 -2.47 8.34
CA VAL A 105 8.27 -1.93 8.36
C VAL A 105 9.30 -3.04 8.55
N SER A 106 9.07 -3.99 9.46
CA SER A 106 9.94 -5.16 9.62
C SER A 106 10.06 -5.95 8.33
N THR A 107 8.95 -6.21 7.63
CA THR A 107 8.97 -6.94 6.35
C THR A 107 9.74 -6.18 5.26
N ILE A 108 9.53 -4.86 5.17
CA ILE A 108 10.19 -4.01 4.16
C ILE A 108 11.70 -3.92 4.42
N VAL A 109 12.10 -3.63 5.66
CA VAL A 109 13.51 -3.50 6.05
C VAL A 109 14.23 -4.83 5.84
N TYR A 110 13.64 -5.94 6.29
CA TYR A 110 14.21 -7.27 6.09
C TYR A 110 14.44 -7.57 4.60
N PHE A 111 13.42 -7.31 3.77
CA PHE A 111 13.58 -7.45 2.32
C PHE A 111 14.72 -6.58 1.77
N ILE A 112 14.80 -5.30 2.16
CA ILE A 112 15.85 -4.40 1.66
C ILE A 112 17.23 -4.93 2.05
N ASN A 113 17.43 -5.32 3.31
CA ASN A 113 18.73 -5.79 3.80
C ASN A 113 19.16 -7.09 3.11
N HIS A 114 18.22 -7.98 2.83
CA HIS A 114 18.47 -9.28 2.20
C HIS A 114 18.18 -9.32 0.68
N ARG A 115 17.96 -8.15 0.05
CA ARG A 115 17.46 -8.08 -1.34
C ARG A 115 18.37 -8.73 -2.38
N TYR A 116 19.66 -8.86 -2.09
CA TYR A 116 20.65 -9.47 -2.98
C TYR A 116 21.11 -10.86 -2.51
N ASP A 117 20.53 -11.38 -1.43
CA ASP A 117 20.78 -12.73 -0.98
C ASP A 117 20.03 -13.76 -1.86
N GLY A 118 20.27 -15.03 -1.60
CA GLY A 118 19.68 -16.13 -2.37
C GLY A 118 20.39 -16.38 -3.70
N ILE A 119 19.70 -17.07 -4.60
CA ILE A 119 20.23 -17.53 -5.88
C ILE A 119 19.90 -16.50 -6.96
N GLN A 120 20.93 -16.01 -7.66
CA GLN A 120 20.73 -15.19 -8.86
C GLN A 120 20.11 -16.04 -9.99
N LEU A 121 18.96 -15.62 -10.50
CA LEU A 121 18.20 -16.32 -11.54
C LEU A 121 18.41 -15.69 -12.92
N TRP A 122 18.50 -14.36 -13.00
CA TRP A 122 18.82 -13.62 -14.22
C TRP A 122 19.49 -12.29 -13.91
N GLN A 123 20.23 -11.72 -14.86
CA GLN A 123 20.90 -10.43 -14.71
C GLN A 123 20.73 -9.60 -15.99
N VAL A 124 19.93 -8.54 -15.91
CA VAL A 124 19.46 -7.77 -17.09
C VAL A 124 19.79 -6.27 -17.01
N GLN A 125 20.53 -5.82 -16.00
CA GLN A 125 20.81 -4.41 -15.76
C GLN A 125 21.70 -3.78 -16.85
N SER A 126 22.45 -4.60 -17.61
CA SER A 126 23.24 -4.15 -18.76
C SER A 126 22.46 -4.11 -20.08
N VAL A 127 21.23 -4.62 -20.11
CA VAL A 127 20.39 -4.62 -21.30
C VAL A 127 19.76 -3.25 -21.48
N SER A 128 19.99 -2.63 -22.65
CA SER A 128 19.46 -1.30 -22.97
C SER A 128 17.93 -1.26 -22.85
N GLY A 129 17.40 -0.22 -22.22
CA GLY A 129 15.96 -0.02 -22.04
C GLY A 129 15.36 -0.70 -20.80
N ILE A 130 16.06 -1.63 -20.14
CA ILE A 130 15.50 -2.34 -18.97
C ILE A 130 15.35 -1.41 -17.77
N HIS A 131 16.32 -0.53 -17.54
CA HIS A 131 16.22 0.46 -16.48
C HIS A 131 15.00 1.38 -16.69
N GLU A 132 14.81 1.89 -17.90
CA GLU A 132 13.67 2.75 -18.26
C GLU A 132 12.35 2.00 -18.12
N LEU A 133 12.30 0.73 -18.54
CA LEU A 133 11.11 -0.12 -18.40
C LEU A 133 10.73 -0.31 -16.93
N VAL A 134 11.69 -0.67 -16.06
CA VAL A 134 11.48 -0.87 -14.62
C VAL A 134 11.06 0.44 -13.96
N TRP A 135 11.71 1.55 -14.32
CA TRP A 135 11.41 2.87 -13.79
C TRP A 135 10.00 3.32 -14.16
N VAL A 136 9.62 3.27 -15.45
CA VAL A 136 8.28 3.64 -15.92
C VAL A 136 7.21 2.73 -15.31
N SER A 137 7.48 1.43 -15.23
CA SER A 137 6.56 0.47 -14.60
C SER A 137 6.33 0.80 -13.12
N SER A 138 7.39 1.09 -12.38
CA SER A 138 7.33 1.49 -10.97
C SER A 138 6.66 2.85 -10.79
N PHE A 139 6.88 3.79 -11.71
CA PHE A 139 6.20 5.08 -11.68
C PHE A 139 4.69 4.93 -11.87
N ILE A 140 4.26 4.14 -12.87
CA ILE A 140 2.84 3.82 -13.11
C ILE A 140 2.25 3.07 -11.91
N SER A 141 3.00 2.16 -11.29
CA SER A 141 2.51 1.39 -10.14
C SER A 141 2.16 2.29 -8.95
N PHE A 142 2.91 3.37 -8.71
CA PHE A 142 2.64 4.31 -7.62
C PHE A 142 1.30 5.05 -7.83
N PHE A 143 0.98 5.44 -9.07
CA PHE A 143 -0.33 6.03 -9.39
C PHE A 143 -1.52 5.10 -9.07
N LEU A 144 -1.28 3.80 -9.12
CA LEU A 144 -2.26 2.76 -8.80
C LEU A 144 -2.28 2.38 -7.31
N LEU A 145 -1.16 2.50 -6.60
CA LEU A 145 -1.03 2.15 -5.17
C LEU A 145 -1.69 3.17 -4.23
N TYR A 146 -1.45 4.46 -4.46
CA TYR A 146 -1.83 5.54 -3.55
C TYR A 146 -3.27 6.11 -3.63
N PRO A 147 -4.19 5.66 -4.50
CA PRO A 147 -5.61 6.06 -4.43
C PRO A 147 -6.27 5.80 -3.07
N SER A 148 -5.80 4.80 -2.33
CA SER A 148 -6.20 4.52 -0.94
C SER A 148 -5.88 5.65 0.05
N THR A 149 -5.09 6.65 -0.37
CA THR A 149 -4.63 7.77 0.46
C THR A 149 -5.19 9.13 0.03
N PHE A 150 -6.11 9.19 -0.96
CA PHE A 150 -6.67 10.45 -1.45
C PHE A 150 -7.30 11.33 -0.36
N ASN A 151 -7.84 10.72 0.71
CA ASN A 151 -8.41 11.41 1.87
C ASN A 151 -7.48 11.27 3.09
N LEU A 152 -6.29 11.90 3.04
CA LEU A 152 -5.25 11.78 4.08
C LEU A 152 -5.76 12.08 5.50
N LEU A 153 -6.64 13.07 5.66
CA LEU A 153 -7.19 13.43 6.99
C LEU A 153 -8.07 12.30 7.57
N GLU A 154 -8.79 11.55 6.72
CA GLU A 154 -9.54 10.37 7.15
C GLU A 154 -8.60 9.18 7.45
N VAL A 155 -7.53 9.02 6.66
CA VAL A 155 -6.52 7.99 6.88
C VAL A 155 -5.87 8.16 8.26
N ALA A 156 -5.48 9.40 8.59
CA ALA A 156 -4.87 9.77 9.88
C ALA A 156 -5.88 9.92 11.04
N ALA A 157 -7.16 9.61 10.82
CA ALA A 157 -8.23 9.74 11.82
C ALA A 157 -8.46 11.17 12.36
N VAL A 158 -7.96 12.20 11.67
CA VAL A 158 -8.28 13.60 11.94
C VAL A 158 -9.76 13.82 11.64
N ASP A 159 -10.14 13.48 10.42
CA ASP A 159 -11.53 13.38 10.00
C ASP A 159 -12.07 11.98 10.30
N LYS A 160 -13.40 11.87 10.42
CA LYS A 160 -14.07 10.59 10.65
C LYS A 160 -13.75 9.63 9.49
N PRO A 161 -13.12 8.47 9.73
CA PRO A 161 -12.80 7.53 8.67
C PRO A 161 -14.06 7.01 7.96
N LYS A 162 -14.07 7.03 6.63
CA LYS A 162 -15.17 6.46 5.83
C LYS A 162 -14.65 5.44 4.82
N MET A 163 -15.57 4.60 4.36
CA MET A 163 -15.37 3.73 3.21
C MET A 163 -16.11 4.36 2.05
N HIS A 164 -15.38 4.74 1.01
CA HIS A 164 -15.94 5.42 -0.15
C HIS A 164 -16.30 4.41 -1.25
N LEU A 165 -17.37 4.73 -1.99
CA LEU A 165 -17.76 4.01 -3.20
C LEU A 165 -17.42 4.87 -4.42
N TRP A 166 -16.15 4.88 -4.83
CA TRP A 166 -15.67 5.68 -5.96
C TRP A 166 -15.94 5.03 -7.32
N GLU A 167 -16.39 5.83 -8.29
CA GLU A 167 -16.59 5.39 -9.69
C GLU A 167 -15.85 6.26 -10.72
N THR A 168 -15.07 7.24 -10.28
CA THR A 168 -14.32 8.17 -11.15
C THR A 168 -12.81 8.00 -11.02
N GLY A 169 -12.04 8.62 -11.90
CA GLY A 169 -10.58 8.60 -11.89
C GLY A 169 -10.03 7.20 -12.14
N ILE A 170 -8.98 6.84 -11.38
CA ILE A 170 -8.34 5.52 -11.47
C ILE A 170 -9.32 4.35 -11.23
N MET A 171 -10.41 4.59 -10.51
CA MET A 171 -11.44 3.58 -10.23
C MET A 171 -12.24 3.19 -11.48
N ARG A 172 -12.26 4.05 -12.52
CA ARG A 172 -12.79 3.70 -13.83
C ARG A 172 -11.94 2.63 -14.53
N ILE A 173 -10.63 2.65 -14.29
CA ILE A 173 -9.69 1.68 -14.87
C ILE A 173 -9.85 0.33 -14.18
N THR A 174 -9.80 0.32 -12.84
CA THR A 174 -10.03 -0.87 -12.03
C THR A 174 -10.57 -0.48 -10.65
N ARG A 175 -11.47 -1.29 -10.09
CA ARG A 175 -11.94 -1.09 -8.70
C ARG A 175 -10.94 -1.54 -7.63
N HIS A 176 -9.83 -2.18 -8.03
CA HIS A 176 -8.74 -2.57 -7.13
C HIS A 176 -7.40 -2.04 -7.65
N PRO A 177 -7.23 -0.70 -7.72
CA PRO A 177 -6.00 -0.11 -8.27
C PRO A 177 -4.78 -0.51 -7.45
N GLN A 178 -4.89 -0.59 -6.12
CA GLN A 178 -3.77 -0.96 -5.26
C GLN A 178 -3.23 -2.38 -5.57
N MET A 179 -4.11 -3.35 -5.83
CA MET A 179 -3.66 -4.69 -6.24
C MET A 179 -2.89 -4.64 -7.56
N VAL A 180 -3.42 -3.93 -8.56
CA VAL A 180 -2.79 -3.82 -9.88
C VAL A 180 -1.44 -3.10 -9.78
N GLY A 181 -1.39 -2.00 -9.02
CA GLY A 181 -0.16 -1.28 -8.72
C GLY A 181 0.86 -2.19 -8.04
N GLN A 182 0.46 -2.93 -7.01
CA GLN A 182 1.38 -3.84 -6.33
C GLN A 182 1.93 -4.92 -7.27
N VAL A 183 1.09 -5.51 -8.11
CA VAL A 183 1.53 -6.53 -9.09
C VAL A 183 2.57 -5.94 -10.05
N ILE A 184 2.31 -4.75 -10.62
CA ILE A 184 3.27 -4.08 -11.52
C ILE A 184 4.59 -3.79 -10.78
N TRP A 185 4.51 -3.28 -9.55
CA TRP A 185 5.70 -2.98 -8.73
C TRP A 185 6.53 -4.22 -8.44
N CYS A 186 5.88 -5.32 -8.03
CA CYS A 186 6.53 -6.60 -7.74
C CYS A 186 7.20 -7.18 -8.98
N LEU A 187 6.52 -7.15 -10.14
CA LEU A 187 7.09 -7.62 -11.40
C LEU A 187 8.30 -6.77 -11.83
N ALA A 188 8.21 -5.44 -11.72
CA ALA A 188 9.31 -4.54 -12.05
C ALA A 188 10.55 -4.78 -11.17
N HIS A 189 10.37 -4.90 -9.85
CA HIS A 189 11.49 -5.13 -8.93
C HIS A 189 12.05 -6.55 -9.04
N THR A 190 11.20 -7.55 -9.28
CA THR A 190 11.65 -8.92 -9.56
C THR A 190 12.51 -8.95 -10.82
N LEU A 191 12.06 -8.30 -11.90
CA LEU A 191 12.85 -8.18 -13.14
C LEU A 191 14.21 -7.51 -12.87
N TRP A 192 14.22 -6.40 -12.12
CA TRP A 192 15.44 -5.65 -11.84
C TRP A 192 16.44 -6.38 -10.95
N ILE A 193 15.99 -7.07 -9.90
CA ILE A 193 16.86 -7.74 -8.93
C ILE A 193 17.25 -9.14 -9.41
N GLY A 194 16.27 -9.91 -9.88
CA GLY A 194 16.48 -11.18 -10.57
C GLY A 194 17.02 -12.33 -9.73
N ASN A 195 16.71 -12.39 -8.43
CA ASN A 195 17.08 -13.48 -7.54
C ASN A 195 15.87 -14.14 -6.84
N SER A 196 16.12 -15.23 -6.12
CA SER A 196 15.09 -16.00 -5.40
C SER A 196 14.40 -15.21 -4.28
N VAL A 197 15.12 -14.33 -3.55
CA VAL A 197 14.52 -13.49 -2.50
C VAL A 197 13.50 -12.50 -3.07
N ALA A 198 13.81 -11.82 -4.17
CA ALA A 198 12.88 -10.92 -4.84
C ALA A 198 11.65 -11.66 -5.41
N VAL A 199 11.85 -12.88 -5.91
CA VAL A 199 10.74 -13.74 -6.34
C VAL A 199 9.85 -14.12 -5.15
N ALA A 200 10.42 -14.57 -4.02
CA ALA A 200 9.67 -14.92 -2.82
C ALA A 200 8.87 -13.72 -2.28
N ALA A 201 9.50 -12.55 -2.18
CA ALA A 201 8.86 -11.29 -1.80
C ALA A 201 7.64 -11.00 -2.68
N SER A 202 7.84 -11.09 -4.01
CA SER A 202 6.83 -10.75 -5.00
C SER A 202 5.67 -11.74 -5.02
N VAL A 203 5.95 -13.05 -4.94
CA VAL A 203 4.91 -14.07 -4.84
C VAL A 203 4.07 -13.86 -3.59
N GLY A 204 4.70 -13.63 -2.42
CA GLY A 204 3.99 -13.37 -1.17
C GLY A 204 3.12 -12.12 -1.23
N LEU A 205 3.67 -10.99 -1.71
CA LEU A 205 2.95 -9.73 -1.81
C LEU A 205 1.81 -9.77 -2.85
N ILE A 206 2.03 -10.40 -4.01
CA ILE A 206 1.00 -10.60 -5.03
C ILE A 206 -0.13 -11.48 -4.48
N ALA A 207 0.19 -12.60 -3.84
CA ALA A 207 -0.80 -13.47 -3.22
C ALA A 207 -1.65 -12.72 -2.18
N HIS A 208 -1.00 -11.93 -1.31
CA HIS A 208 -1.68 -11.08 -0.35
C HIS A 208 -2.64 -10.07 -1.02
N HIS A 209 -2.22 -9.41 -2.10
CA HIS A 209 -3.04 -8.40 -2.76
C HIS A 209 -4.19 -9.03 -3.56
N LEU A 210 -4.00 -10.21 -4.15
CA LEU A 210 -5.08 -11.00 -4.76
C LEU A 210 -6.11 -11.44 -3.71
N PHE A 211 -5.66 -11.89 -2.54
CA PHE A 211 -6.55 -12.14 -1.41
C PHE A 211 -7.28 -10.85 -0.95
N GLY A 212 -6.56 -9.72 -0.94
CA GLY A 212 -7.08 -8.39 -0.63
C GLY A 212 -8.24 -7.96 -1.53
N VAL A 213 -8.24 -8.37 -2.80
CA VAL A 213 -9.36 -8.13 -3.73
C VAL A 213 -10.65 -8.77 -3.23
N TRP A 214 -10.62 -10.07 -2.94
CA TRP A 214 -11.77 -10.79 -2.42
C TRP A 214 -12.22 -10.23 -1.07
N ASN A 215 -11.28 -10.07 -0.14
CA ASN A 215 -11.60 -9.61 1.21
C ASN A 215 -12.16 -8.16 1.18
N GLY A 216 -11.63 -7.31 0.30
CA GLY A 216 -12.11 -5.96 0.05
C GLY A 216 -13.54 -5.92 -0.47
N ASP A 217 -13.83 -6.64 -1.58
CA ASP A 217 -15.18 -6.74 -2.14
C ASP A 217 -16.15 -7.30 -1.09
N ARG A 218 -15.78 -8.35 -0.36
CA ARG A 218 -16.60 -8.95 0.71
C ARG A 218 -16.99 -7.92 1.79
N ARG A 219 -16.04 -7.11 2.26
CA ARG A 219 -16.30 -6.06 3.26
C ARG A 219 -17.22 -4.98 2.70
N LEU A 220 -17.03 -4.58 1.44
CA LEU A 220 -17.89 -3.57 0.80
C LEU A 220 -19.32 -4.08 0.61
N VAL A 221 -19.50 -5.34 0.19
CA VAL A 221 -20.83 -5.99 0.15
C VAL A 221 -21.47 -5.98 1.54
N SER A 222 -20.74 -6.42 2.57
CA SER A 222 -21.26 -6.50 3.94
C SER A 222 -21.73 -5.15 4.49
N ARG A 223 -21.07 -4.05 4.11
CA ARG A 223 -21.34 -2.71 4.65
C ARG A 223 -22.30 -1.89 3.82
N HIS A 224 -22.29 -2.04 2.49
CA HIS A 224 -23.06 -1.21 1.56
C HIS A 224 -24.14 -1.97 0.78
N GLY A 225 -24.18 -3.30 0.87
CA GLY A 225 -25.19 -4.16 0.23
C GLY A 225 -25.39 -3.83 -1.24
N GLN A 226 -26.64 -3.53 -1.61
CA GLN A 226 -27.04 -3.24 -2.98
C GLN A 226 -26.27 -2.06 -3.62
N ALA A 227 -25.87 -1.06 -2.82
CA ALA A 227 -25.13 0.08 -3.36
C ALA A 227 -23.75 -0.34 -3.92
N PHE A 228 -23.08 -1.28 -3.26
CA PHE A 228 -21.84 -1.83 -3.78
C PHE A 228 -22.06 -2.78 -4.96
N GLU A 229 -23.12 -3.58 -4.98
CA GLU A 229 -23.43 -4.45 -6.13
C GLU A 229 -23.68 -3.64 -7.41
N VAL A 230 -24.35 -2.50 -7.31
CA VAL A 230 -24.50 -1.56 -8.44
C VAL A 230 -23.13 -1.06 -8.92
N LEU A 231 -22.26 -0.61 -8.02
CA LEU A 231 -20.90 -0.18 -8.37
C LEU A 231 -20.08 -1.32 -9.01
N ARG A 232 -20.16 -2.52 -8.43
CA ARG A 232 -19.46 -3.72 -8.90
C ARG A 232 -19.88 -4.10 -10.31
N SER A 233 -21.18 -3.97 -10.64
CA SER A 233 -21.69 -4.23 -11.99
C SER A 233 -21.12 -3.28 -13.05
N ARG A 234 -20.73 -2.06 -12.66
CA ARG A 234 -20.20 -1.01 -13.55
C ARG A 234 -18.68 -0.95 -13.60
N THR A 235 -17.98 -1.70 -12.75
CA THR A 235 -16.51 -1.66 -12.61
C THR A 235 -15.89 -3.04 -12.82
N SER A 236 -14.56 -3.13 -12.86
CA SER A 236 -13.83 -4.39 -13.05
C SER A 236 -12.62 -4.47 -12.13
N ILE A 237 -12.20 -5.68 -11.76
CA ILE A 237 -10.88 -5.93 -11.15
C ILE A 237 -9.79 -5.84 -12.22
N ILE A 238 -10.06 -6.38 -13.42
CA ILE A 238 -9.14 -6.35 -14.56
C ILE A 238 -9.12 -4.93 -15.12
N PRO A 239 -7.95 -4.27 -15.21
CA PRO A 239 -7.81 -2.95 -15.78
C PRO A 239 -8.50 -2.81 -17.14
N PHE A 240 -9.21 -1.71 -17.34
CA PHE A 240 -9.92 -1.31 -18.56
C PHE A 240 -11.07 -2.22 -19.01
N ALA A 241 -11.23 -3.43 -18.47
CA ALA A 241 -12.25 -4.37 -18.94
C ALA A 241 -13.68 -3.81 -18.87
N ALA A 242 -14.05 -3.11 -17.79
CA ALA A 242 -15.37 -2.48 -17.71
C ALA A 242 -15.59 -1.36 -18.73
N ILE A 243 -14.53 -0.66 -19.15
CA ILE A 243 -14.58 0.37 -20.18
C ILE A 243 -14.77 -0.28 -21.55
N LEU A 244 -14.00 -1.33 -21.85
CA LEU A 244 -14.08 -2.09 -23.09
C LEU A 244 -15.45 -2.79 -23.24
N ASP A 245 -15.99 -3.35 -22.15
CA ASP A 245 -17.35 -3.93 -22.09
C ASP A 245 -18.45 -2.85 -22.23
N GLY A 246 -18.10 -1.56 -22.14
CA GLY A 246 -19.03 -0.45 -22.15
C GLY A 246 -19.86 -0.28 -20.88
N ARG A 247 -19.60 -1.04 -19.81
CA ARG A 247 -20.23 -0.92 -18.48
C ARG A 247 -19.78 0.33 -17.73
N GLN A 248 -18.53 0.73 -17.93
CA GLN A 248 -17.94 1.99 -17.48
C GLN A 248 -17.78 2.93 -18.68
N LYS A 249 -18.21 4.18 -18.54
CA LYS A 249 -18.10 5.19 -19.62
C LYS A 249 -17.05 6.23 -19.26
N LEU A 250 -16.25 6.62 -20.25
CA LEU A 250 -15.33 7.74 -20.13
C LEU A 250 -16.04 9.03 -20.59
N PRO A 251 -16.30 10.00 -19.70
CA PRO A 251 -16.82 11.31 -20.12
C PRO A 251 -15.79 12.04 -20.99
N ARG A 252 -16.22 12.99 -21.83
CA ARG A 252 -15.29 13.73 -22.73
C ARG A 252 -14.16 14.43 -22.00
N ASP A 253 -14.38 14.83 -20.75
CA ASP A 253 -13.42 15.51 -19.90
C ASP A 253 -12.87 14.64 -18.76
N TYR A 254 -12.87 13.31 -18.94
CA TYR A 254 -12.31 12.36 -17.96
C TYR A 254 -10.88 12.68 -17.54
N TYR A 255 -10.07 13.30 -18.41
CA TYR A 255 -8.68 13.66 -18.11
C TYR A 255 -8.58 14.63 -16.91
N LYS A 256 -9.61 15.44 -16.65
CA LYS A 256 -9.67 16.31 -15.46
C LYS A 256 -9.73 15.53 -14.15
N GLU A 257 -10.15 14.27 -14.19
CA GLU A 257 -10.13 13.38 -13.02
C GLU A 257 -8.69 13.03 -12.60
N PHE A 258 -7.73 13.12 -13.53
CA PHE A 258 -6.31 12.83 -13.29
C PHE A 258 -5.45 14.10 -13.09
N ILE A 259 -5.97 15.28 -13.44
CA ILE A 259 -5.32 16.57 -13.19
C ILE A 259 -5.87 17.15 -11.88
N ARG A 260 -5.50 16.52 -10.76
CA ARG A 260 -5.94 16.90 -9.41
C ARG A 260 -4.77 16.94 -8.44
N LEU A 261 -4.89 17.75 -7.39
CA LEU A 261 -3.82 17.91 -6.40
C LEU A 261 -3.30 16.57 -5.84
N PRO A 262 -4.13 15.57 -5.51
CA PRO A 262 -3.60 14.29 -5.02
C PRO A 262 -2.70 13.57 -6.02
N TYR A 263 -2.96 13.65 -7.34
CA TYR A 263 -2.09 13.06 -8.35
C TYR A 263 -0.78 13.85 -8.53
N LEU A 264 -0.82 15.19 -8.39
CA LEU A 264 0.40 16.00 -8.32
C LEU A 264 1.24 15.61 -7.10
N THR A 265 0.62 15.45 -5.93
CA THR A 265 1.29 14.98 -4.72
C THR A 265 1.90 13.59 -4.91
N ILE A 266 1.15 12.63 -5.48
CA ILE A 266 1.68 11.29 -5.81
C ILE A 266 2.87 11.39 -6.75
N THR A 267 2.83 12.27 -7.75
CA THR A 267 3.96 12.51 -8.67
C THR A 267 5.21 12.91 -7.89
N PHE A 268 5.11 13.94 -7.04
CA PHE A 268 6.24 14.41 -6.23
C PHE A 268 6.72 13.35 -5.23
N LEU A 269 5.81 12.61 -4.59
CA LEU A 269 6.16 11.53 -3.67
C LEU A 269 6.88 10.38 -4.39
N THR A 270 6.44 10.03 -5.60
CA THR A 270 7.07 8.97 -6.41
C THR A 270 8.47 9.37 -6.83
N LEU A 271 8.66 10.60 -7.30
CA LEU A 271 9.99 11.13 -7.63
C LEU A 271 10.87 11.22 -6.37
N GLY A 272 10.31 11.71 -5.26
CA GLY A 272 11.00 11.77 -3.97
C GLY A 272 11.45 10.39 -3.50
N ALA A 273 10.59 9.37 -3.58
CA ALA A 273 10.93 7.98 -3.24
C ALA A 273 12.04 7.43 -4.14
N TYR A 274 12.02 7.74 -5.45
CA TYR A 274 13.09 7.35 -6.37
C TYR A 274 14.44 7.97 -5.96
N PHE A 275 14.48 9.28 -5.69
CA PHE A 275 15.72 9.95 -5.27
C PHE A 275 16.17 9.57 -3.86
N ALA A 276 15.23 9.24 -2.97
CA ALA A 276 15.53 8.78 -1.61
C ALA A 276 15.85 7.28 -1.54
N HIS A 277 15.74 6.53 -2.63
CA HIS A 277 15.96 5.09 -2.64
C HIS A 277 17.34 4.68 -2.06
N PRO A 278 18.46 5.38 -2.36
CA PRO A 278 19.74 5.10 -1.70
C PRO A 278 19.72 5.35 -0.19
N LEU A 279 19.02 6.39 0.27
CA LEU A 279 18.87 6.70 1.70
C LEU A 279 18.09 5.61 2.43
N MET A 280 17.03 5.09 1.81
CA MET A 280 16.26 3.98 2.36
C MET A 280 17.13 2.73 2.55
N GLN A 281 18.01 2.44 1.59
CA GLN A 281 18.96 1.32 1.68
C GLN A 281 20.02 1.53 2.77
N SER A 282 20.56 2.74 2.90
CA SER A 282 21.53 3.03 3.97
C SER A 282 20.89 2.99 5.35
N SER A 283 19.68 3.54 5.51
CA SER A 283 18.99 3.56 6.80
C SER A 283 18.53 2.19 7.25
N SER A 284 18.14 1.29 6.33
CA SER A 284 17.77 -0.08 6.67
C SER A 284 18.98 -0.89 7.18
N PHE A 285 20.16 -0.62 6.62
CA PHE A 285 21.39 -1.33 6.96
C PHE A 285 21.79 -1.14 8.43
N GLU A 286 21.57 0.06 9.00
CA GLU A 286 21.84 0.38 10.41
C GLU A 286 20.99 -0.44 11.40
N LEU A 287 19.90 -1.05 10.95
CA LEU A 287 19.01 -1.84 11.81
C LEU A 287 19.52 -3.28 11.97
N HIS A 288 20.34 -3.77 11.04
CA HIS A 288 20.84 -5.15 11.02
C HIS A 288 19.73 -6.22 11.11
N TRP A 289 18.54 -5.89 10.61
CA TRP A 289 17.40 -6.80 10.48
C TRP A 289 17.53 -7.68 9.25
#